data_AF-A0A4Z0KMI7-F1
#
_entry.id   AF-A0A4Z0KMI7-F1
#
_cell.length_a   1.000
_cell.length_b   1.000
_cell.length_c   1.000
_cell.angle_alpha   90.00
_cell.angle_beta   90.00
_cell.angle_gamma   90.00
#
_symmetry.space_group_name_H-M   'P 1'
#
loop_
_entity.id
_entity.type
_entity.pdbx_description
1 polymer ?
#
loop_
_entity_poly.entity_id
_entity_poly.type
_entity_poly.pdbx_seq_one_letter_code
_entity_poly.pdbx_strand_id
1 'polypeptide(L)'
;TDARKKAIDFSDGYYKSGLLVMVKANNIDIKSVQDLDGKGVAVKSGTGSVDYAKANIKTKDLRQFPNIDNAYMELGTNRADAVLHDTPNILYFIKPAGNGQFKAVGESLEAQQYGVAFPKGSDELREKVNGALKTLRENGTYNEIYKKWFGTEPK
;
A
#
# COMPACT_ATOMS: atom_id res chain seq x y z
N THR A 1 3.52 -4.51 11.43
CA THR A 1 4.63 -3.85 12.14
C THR A 1 4.66 -4.34 13.57
N ASP A 2 5.82 -4.32 14.23
CA ASP A 2 5.92 -4.75 15.64
C ASP A 2 5.18 -3.82 16.59
N ALA A 3 5.06 -2.53 16.24
CA ALA A 3 4.20 -1.60 16.96
C ALA A 3 2.74 -2.07 17.00
N ARG A 4 2.17 -2.51 15.85
CA ARG A 4 0.79 -3.04 15.81
C ARG A 4 0.66 -4.37 16.54
N LYS A 5 1.67 -5.24 16.50
CA LYS A 5 1.67 -6.52 17.24
C LYS A 5 1.56 -6.35 18.76
N LYS A 6 1.87 -5.17 19.32
CA LYS A 6 1.64 -4.90 20.75
C LYS A 6 0.15 -4.75 21.09
N ALA A 7 -0.65 -4.28 20.14
CA ALA A 7 -2.07 -3.99 20.34
C ALA A 7 -3.00 -5.10 19.82
N ILE A 8 -2.61 -5.80 18.76
CA ILE A 8 -3.41 -6.83 18.07
C ILE A 8 -2.55 -8.03 17.68
N ASP A 9 -3.20 -9.16 17.41
CA ASP A 9 -2.55 -10.33 16.81
C ASP A 9 -2.76 -10.35 15.29
N PHE A 10 -1.88 -11.04 14.57
CA PHE A 10 -1.96 -11.21 13.13
C PHE A 10 -1.89 -12.69 12.76
N SER A 11 -2.61 -13.07 11.70
CA SER A 11 -2.36 -14.33 11.01
C SER A 11 -0.95 -14.39 10.42
N ASP A 12 -0.59 -15.56 9.91
CA ASP A 12 0.47 -15.69 8.92
C ASP A 12 0.21 -14.75 7.75
N GLY A 13 1.30 -14.24 7.20
CA GLY A 13 1.26 -13.26 6.13
C GLY A 13 0.69 -13.83 4.83
N TYR A 14 -0.32 -13.18 4.24
CA TYR A 14 -0.95 -13.67 3.02
C TYR A 14 -0.49 -12.95 1.75
N TYR A 15 0.01 -11.72 1.82
CA TYR A 15 0.44 -10.96 0.63
C TYR A 15 1.63 -10.04 0.94
N LYS A 16 2.64 -10.06 0.06
CA LYS A 16 3.82 -9.18 0.15
C LYS A 16 3.57 -7.93 -0.67
N SER A 17 3.22 -6.85 0.02
CA SER A 17 3.01 -5.53 -0.55
C SER A 17 4.26 -4.66 -0.41
N GLY A 18 4.18 -3.45 -0.95
CA GLY A 18 5.11 -2.37 -0.67
C GLY A 18 4.45 -1.02 -0.86
N LEU A 19 5.22 0.05 -0.81
CA LEU A 19 4.75 1.41 -1.06
C LEU A 19 5.27 1.90 -2.42
N LEU A 20 4.45 2.65 -3.14
CA LEU A 20 4.79 3.22 -4.43
C LEU A 20 4.41 4.70 -4.47
N VAL A 21 5.11 5.46 -5.31
CA VAL A 21 4.81 6.87 -5.54
C VAL A 21 3.95 6.99 -6.79
N MET A 22 2.85 7.74 -6.67
CA MET A 22 2.00 8.14 -7.79
C MET A 22 2.08 9.65 -7.98
N VAL A 23 2.24 10.07 -9.24
CA VAL A 23 2.29 11.48 -9.67
C VAL A 23 1.38 11.68 -10.88
N LYS A 24 1.14 12.93 -11.27
CA LYS A 24 0.44 13.22 -12.54
C LYS A 24 1.23 12.69 -13.74
N ALA A 25 0.54 12.25 -14.78
CA ALA A 25 1.15 11.61 -15.94
C ALA A 25 2.23 12.48 -16.61
N ASN A 26 2.00 13.79 -16.66
CA ASN A 26 2.91 14.78 -17.24
C ASN A 26 4.02 15.28 -16.29
N ASN A 27 4.04 14.85 -15.02
CA ASN A 27 5.10 15.23 -14.08
C ASN A 27 6.43 14.57 -14.51
N ILE A 28 7.50 15.35 -14.63
CA ILE A 28 8.85 14.86 -15.00
C ILE A 28 9.89 15.03 -13.88
N ASP A 29 9.51 15.73 -12.81
CA ASP A 29 10.41 16.14 -11.74
C ASP A 29 10.57 15.06 -10.67
N ILE A 30 9.51 14.29 -10.39
CA ILE A 30 9.50 13.24 -9.38
C ILE A 30 9.58 11.89 -10.09
N LYS A 31 10.70 11.18 -9.89
CA LYS A 31 11.02 9.90 -10.51
C LYS A 31 11.04 8.76 -9.51
N SER A 32 11.20 9.06 -8.23
CA SER A 32 11.12 8.10 -7.14
C SER A 32 10.83 8.78 -5.81
N VAL A 33 10.82 8.00 -4.73
CA VAL A 33 10.61 8.52 -3.36
C VAL A 33 11.69 9.48 -2.90
N GLN A 34 12.91 9.36 -3.44
CA GLN A 34 14.04 10.23 -3.12
C GLN A 34 13.80 11.69 -3.57
N ASP A 35 12.90 11.91 -4.54
CA ASP A 35 12.55 13.24 -5.04
C ASP A 35 11.43 13.92 -4.24
N LEU A 36 10.96 13.31 -3.14
CA LEU A 36 9.85 13.82 -2.33
C LEU A 36 10.27 14.78 -1.21
N ASP A 37 11.57 14.96 -0.98
CA ASP A 37 12.08 15.98 -0.07
C ASP A 37 11.67 17.39 -0.56
N GLY A 38 11.09 18.18 0.33
CA GLY A 38 10.54 19.50 0.02
C GLY A 38 9.25 19.49 -0.82
N LYS A 39 8.65 18.32 -1.08
CA LYS A 39 7.37 18.18 -1.82
C LYS A 39 6.17 18.07 -0.89
N GLY A 40 4.99 18.41 -1.42
CA GLY A 40 3.70 18.12 -0.82
C GLY A 40 3.28 16.68 -1.14
N VAL A 41 3.14 15.83 -0.12
CA VAL A 41 2.79 14.42 -0.28
C VAL A 41 1.46 14.14 0.40
N ALA A 42 0.52 13.57 -0.35
CA ALA A 42 -0.77 13.14 0.17
C ALA A 42 -0.75 11.64 0.49
N VAL A 43 -1.28 11.26 1.66
CA VAL A 43 -1.32 9.89 2.17
C VAL A 43 -2.64 9.61 2.88
N LYS A 44 -2.99 8.34 3.05
CA LYS A 44 -4.13 7.93 3.88
C LYS A 44 -3.72 7.85 5.35
N SER A 45 -4.47 8.51 6.23
CA SER A 45 -4.30 8.51 7.69
C SER A 45 -4.28 7.08 8.26
N GLY A 46 -3.43 6.84 9.26
CA GLY A 46 -3.37 5.56 9.98
C GLY A 46 -2.76 4.38 9.20
N THR A 47 -2.14 4.65 8.05
CA THR A 47 -1.47 3.64 7.22
C THR A 47 0.04 3.64 7.39
N GLY A 48 0.70 2.58 6.91
CA GLY A 48 2.16 2.52 6.86
C GLY A 48 2.78 3.61 5.97
N SER A 49 2.01 4.21 5.05
CA SER A 49 2.47 5.32 4.22
C SER A 49 2.78 6.58 5.05
N VAL A 50 2.01 6.83 6.13
CA VAL A 50 2.28 7.94 7.07
C VAL A 50 3.56 7.67 7.85
N ASP A 51 3.70 6.47 8.40
CA ASP A 51 4.85 6.06 9.19
C ASP A 51 6.13 6.15 8.34
N TYR A 52 6.08 5.62 7.12
CA TYR A 52 7.19 5.69 6.18
C TYR A 52 7.55 7.13 5.82
N ALA A 53 6.57 7.95 5.43
CA ALA A 53 6.83 9.33 5.02
C ALA A 53 7.48 10.15 6.14
N LYS A 54 6.97 10.02 7.38
CA LYS A 54 7.54 10.73 8.55
C LYS A 54 8.96 10.27 8.89
N ALA A 55 9.26 8.99 8.71
CA ALA A 55 10.57 8.45 9.05
C ALA A 55 11.63 8.70 7.98
N ASN A 56 11.24 8.77 6.70
CA ASN A 56 12.19 8.69 5.58
C ASN A 56 12.19 9.91 4.65
N ILE A 57 11.22 10.82 4.75
CA ILE A 57 11.04 11.91 3.79
C ILE A 57 10.93 13.25 4.53
N LYS A 58 11.70 14.24 4.12
CA LYS A 58 11.58 15.64 4.60
C LYS A 58 10.59 16.41 3.73
N THR A 59 9.33 15.99 3.77
CA THR A 59 8.25 16.62 3.00
C THR A 59 8.06 18.09 3.41
N LYS A 60 7.72 18.96 2.45
CA LYS A 60 7.25 20.33 2.74
C LYS A 60 5.90 20.31 3.45
N ASP A 61 5.03 19.39 3.06
CA ASP A 61 3.68 19.24 3.58
C ASP A 61 3.23 17.77 3.45
N LEU A 62 2.95 17.11 4.57
CA LEU A 62 2.43 15.74 4.59
C LEU A 62 0.93 15.77 4.89
N ARG A 63 0.11 15.68 3.85
CA ARG A 63 -1.35 15.76 3.94
C ARG A 63 -1.95 14.39 4.18
N GLN A 64 -2.67 14.26 5.28
CA GLN A 64 -3.28 13.00 5.70
C GLN A 64 -4.80 13.05 5.48
N PHE A 65 -5.34 12.04 4.82
CA PHE A 65 -6.76 11.94 4.49
C PHE A 65 -7.40 10.68 5.06
N PRO A 66 -8.71 10.72 5.43
CA PRO A 66 -9.40 9.54 5.94
C PRO A 66 -9.43 8.40 4.90
N ASN A 67 -9.58 8.74 3.63
CA ASN A 67 -9.58 7.77 2.53
C ASN A 67 -8.60 8.15 1.42
N ILE A 68 -8.19 7.14 0.65
CA ILE A 68 -7.14 7.29 -0.37
C ILE A 68 -7.63 8.05 -1.61
N ASP A 69 -8.92 7.98 -1.94
CA ASP A 69 -9.54 8.74 -3.03
C ASP A 69 -9.38 10.25 -2.82
N ASN A 70 -9.44 10.74 -1.57
CA ASN A 70 -9.20 12.16 -1.28
C ASN A 70 -7.75 12.55 -1.57
N ALA A 71 -6.78 11.69 -1.26
CA ALA A 71 -5.38 11.93 -1.60
C ALA A 71 -5.16 11.95 -3.13
N TYR A 72 -5.85 11.08 -3.87
CA TYR A 72 -5.83 11.08 -5.33
C TYR A 72 -6.43 12.37 -5.92
N MET A 73 -7.51 12.90 -5.33
CA MET A 73 -8.09 14.17 -5.75
C MET A 73 -7.14 15.36 -5.52
N GLU A 74 -6.42 15.38 -4.40
CA GLU A 74 -5.43 16.44 -4.14
C GLU A 74 -4.31 16.44 -5.17
N LEU A 75 -3.83 15.25 -5.57
CA LEU A 75 -2.87 15.14 -6.67
C LEU A 75 -3.49 15.61 -8.00
N GLY A 76 -4.71 15.17 -8.31
CA GLY A 76 -5.42 15.55 -9.54
C GLY A 76 -5.59 17.08 -9.68
N THR A 77 -5.89 17.75 -8.56
CA THR A 77 -6.14 19.19 -8.47
C THR A 77 -4.89 20.04 -8.23
N ASN A 78 -3.69 19.45 -8.33
CA ASN A 78 -2.39 20.11 -8.10
C ASN A 78 -2.23 20.68 -6.67
N ARG A 79 -2.93 20.11 -5.70
CA ARG A 79 -2.83 20.48 -4.29
C ARG A 79 -1.78 19.64 -3.57
N ALA A 80 -1.44 18.46 -4.09
CA ALA A 80 -0.28 17.66 -3.71
C ALA A 80 0.60 17.38 -4.94
N ASP A 81 1.90 17.21 -4.72
CA ASP A 81 2.87 16.89 -5.77
C ASP A 81 2.91 15.39 -6.04
N ALA A 82 2.67 14.57 -5.02
CA ALA A 82 2.67 13.11 -5.10
C ALA A 82 1.69 12.47 -4.10
N VAL A 83 1.34 11.22 -4.37
CA VAL A 83 0.69 10.32 -3.43
C VAL A 83 1.62 9.15 -3.13
N LEU A 84 1.78 8.80 -1.86
CA LEU A 84 2.50 7.61 -1.43
C LEU A 84 1.49 6.62 -0.83
N HIS A 85 1.36 5.45 -1.44
CA HIS A 85 0.45 4.41 -0.93
C HIS A 85 0.84 3.01 -1.39
N ASP A 86 0.09 2.02 -0.96
CA ASP A 86 0.34 0.61 -1.23
C ASP A 86 0.41 0.34 -2.74
N THR A 87 1.52 -0.28 -3.18
CA THR A 87 1.82 -0.65 -4.57
C THR A 87 0.64 -1.29 -5.31
N PRO A 88 -0.02 -2.35 -4.81
CA PRO A 88 -1.16 -2.94 -5.50
C PRO A 88 -2.32 -1.96 -5.67
N ASN A 89 -2.54 -1.06 -4.69
CA ASN A 89 -3.63 -0.08 -4.76
C ASN A 89 -3.38 0.97 -5.84
N ILE A 90 -2.19 1.56 -5.86
CA ILE A 90 -1.80 2.55 -6.88
C ILE A 90 -1.86 1.95 -8.28
N LEU A 91 -1.25 0.77 -8.48
CA LEU A 91 -1.22 0.12 -9.78
C LEU A 91 -2.62 -0.28 -10.26
N TYR A 92 -3.48 -0.74 -9.33
CA TYR A 92 -4.86 -1.04 -9.67
C TYR A 92 -5.66 0.22 -10.00
N PHE A 93 -5.50 1.32 -9.26
CA PHE A 93 -6.22 2.59 -9.52
C PHE A 93 -5.84 3.24 -10.85
N ILE A 94 -4.55 3.24 -11.21
CA ILE A 94 -4.07 3.85 -12.45
C ILE A 94 -4.69 3.18 -13.69
N LYS A 95 -4.88 1.86 -13.69
CA LYS A 95 -5.34 1.12 -14.88
C LYS A 95 -6.75 1.52 -15.37
N PRO A 96 -7.80 1.55 -14.53
CA PRO A 96 -9.14 1.92 -14.96
C PRO A 96 -9.45 3.41 -14.72
N ALA A 97 -9.21 3.93 -13.52
CA ALA A 97 -9.74 5.22 -13.08
C ALA A 97 -8.73 6.37 -13.25
N GLY A 98 -7.44 6.08 -13.05
CA GLY A 98 -6.36 7.05 -13.18
C GLY A 98 -5.72 7.12 -14.56
N ASN A 99 -6.24 6.37 -15.55
CA ASN A 99 -5.57 6.15 -16.83
C ASN A 99 -5.37 7.47 -17.59
N GLY A 100 -4.14 7.73 -18.06
CA GLY A 100 -3.76 8.97 -18.73
C GLY A 100 -3.65 10.20 -17.82
N GLN A 101 -4.13 10.13 -16.57
CA GLN A 101 -4.06 11.24 -15.62
C GLN A 101 -2.89 11.11 -14.64
N PHE A 102 -2.57 9.87 -14.26
CA PHE A 102 -1.54 9.56 -13.28
C PHE A 102 -0.59 8.49 -13.78
N LYS A 103 0.59 8.44 -13.17
CA LYS A 103 1.57 7.37 -13.35
C LYS A 103 2.23 7.02 -12.03
N ALA A 104 2.67 5.78 -11.92
CA ALA A 104 3.55 5.36 -10.85
C ALA A 104 5.00 5.68 -11.24
N VAL A 105 5.83 6.01 -10.26
CA VAL A 105 7.26 6.30 -10.44
C VAL A 105 8.09 5.59 -9.37
N GLY A 106 9.32 5.23 -9.75
CA GLY A 106 10.24 4.47 -8.93
C GLY A 106 9.87 2.99 -8.79
N GLU A 107 10.60 2.32 -7.91
CA GLU A 107 10.33 0.93 -7.54
C GLU A 107 9.45 0.84 -6.28
N SER A 108 8.81 -0.33 -6.10
CA SER A 108 8.09 -0.62 -4.86
C SER A 108 9.06 -0.63 -3.68
N LEU A 109 8.83 0.27 -2.74
CA LEU A 109 9.59 0.41 -1.50
C LEU A 109 9.08 -0.57 -0.46
N GLU A 110 9.92 -0.86 0.53
CA GLU A 110 9.60 -1.53 1.80
C GLU A 110 8.59 -2.68 1.68
N ALA A 111 9.09 -3.92 1.65
CA ALA A 111 8.20 -5.07 1.64
C ALA A 111 7.42 -5.18 2.96
N GLN A 112 6.12 -4.88 2.92
CA GLN A 112 5.20 -5.07 4.05
C GLN A 112 4.34 -6.30 3.79
N GLN A 113 4.24 -7.18 4.80
CA GLN A 113 3.38 -8.34 4.72
C GLN A 113 1.99 -8.02 5.27
N TYR A 114 0.95 -8.22 4.48
CA TYR A 114 -0.42 -8.18 4.96
C TYR A 114 -0.76 -9.45 5.73
N GLY A 115 -1.48 -9.28 6.84
CA GLY A 115 -2.02 -10.36 7.66
C GLY A 115 -3.41 -9.99 8.13
N VAL A 116 -4.23 -11.00 8.41
CA VAL A 116 -5.55 -10.82 9.03
C VAL A 116 -5.33 -10.41 10.49
N ALA A 117 -5.95 -9.32 10.93
CA ALA A 117 -5.80 -8.80 12.28
C ALA A 117 -6.87 -9.37 13.22
N PHE A 118 -6.49 -9.65 14.47
CA PHE A 118 -7.37 -10.15 15.52
C PHE A 118 -7.21 -9.36 16.82
N PRO A 119 -8.26 -9.26 17.66
CA PRO A 119 -8.10 -8.86 19.05
C PRO A 119 -7.10 -9.78 19.78
N LYS A 120 -6.36 -9.23 20.74
CA LYS A 120 -5.41 -10.00 21.55
C LYS A 120 -6.09 -11.19 22.24
N GLY A 121 -5.40 -12.33 22.24
CA GLY A 121 -5.88 -13.57 22.88
C GLY A 121 -6.92 -14.34 22.06
N SER A 122 -7.13 -13.97 20.79
CA SER A 122 -8.01 -14.72 19.86
C SER A 122 -7.28 -15.92 19.22
N ASP A 123 -6.42 -16.62 19.97
CA ASP A 123 -5.48 -17.61 19.44
C ASP A 123 -6.18 -18.75 18.70
N GLU A 124 -7.29 -19.27 19.23
CA GLU A 124 -8.03 -20.37 18.60
C GLU A 124 -8.52 -20.00 17.19
N LEU A 125 -9.06 -18.79 17.01
CA LEU A 125 -9.51 -18.31 15.71
C LEU A 125 -8.32 -18.02 14.79
N ARG A 126 -7.25 -17.42 15.33
CA ARG A 126 -6.03 -17.13 14.56
C ARG A 126 -5.44 -18.41 13.97
N GLU A 127 -5.31 -19.47 14.77
CA GLU A 127 -4.74 -20.74 14.30
C GLU A 127 -5.63 -21.42 13.24
N LYS A 128 -6.96 -21.34 13.38
CA LYS A 128 -7.89 -21.81 12.33
C LYS A 128 -7.70 -21.04 11.03
N VAL A 129 -7.53 -19.73 11.10
CA VAL A 129 -7.26 -18.89 9.91
C VAL A 129 -5.90 -19.22 9.30
N ASN A 130 -4.87 -19.44 10.10
CA ASN A 130 -3.55 -19.87 9.62
C ASN A 130 -3.64 -21.22 8.89
N GLY A 131 -4.37 -22.19 9.45
CA GLY A 131 -4.65 -23.47 8.81
C GLY A 131 -5.34 -23.30 7.44
N ALA A 132 -6.38 -22.46 7.37
CA ALA A 132 -7.07 -22.18 6.11
C ALA A 132 -6.14 -21.49 5.08
N LEU A 133 -5.34 -20.50 5.50
CA LEU A 133 -4.36 -19.85 4.62
C LEU A 133 -3.34 -20.85 4.07
N LYS A 134 -2.89 -21.80 4.90
CA LYS A 134 -2.01 -22.89 4.46
C LYS A 134 -2.69 -23.79 3.44
N THR A 135 -3.91 -24.25 3.70
CA THR A 135 -4.68 -25.07 2.74
C THR A 135 -4.88 -24.38 1.40
N LEU A 136 -5.21 -23.09 1.39
CA LEU A 136 -5.36 -22.31 0.15
C LEU A 136 -4.06 -22.22 -0.66
N ARG A 137 -2.90 -22.19 0.02
CA ARG A 137 -1.60 -22.23 -0.66
C ARG A 137 -1.29 -23.61 -1.23
N GLU A 138 -1.56 -24.66 -0.46
CA GLU A 138 -1.24 -26.05 -0.85
C GLU A 138 -2.14 -26.59 -1.97
N ASN A 139 -3.41 -26.19 -2.00
CA ASN A 139 -4.37 -26.69 -2.98
C ASN A 139 -4.46 -25.84 -4.26
N GLY A 140 -3.67 -24.77 -4.37
CA GLY A 140 -3.65 -23.88 -5.54
C GLY A 140 -4.75 -22.80 -5.58
N THR A 141 -5.72 -22.78 -4.66
CA THR A 141 -6.77 -21.74 -4.65
C THR A 141 -6.18 -20.34 -4.43
N TYR A 142 -5.11 -20.20 -3.64
CA TYR A 142 -4.41 -18.92 -3.47
C TYR A 142 -3.87 -18.39 -4.81
N ASN A 143 -3.33 -19.27 -5.65
CA ASN A 143 -2.81 -18.93 -6.97
C ASN A 143 -3.94 -18.46 -7.90
N GLU A 144 -5.07 -19.14 -7.91
CA GLU A 144 -6.26 -18.72 -8.68
C GLU A 144 -6.75 -17.33 -8.27
N ILE A 145 -6.84 -17.07 -6.95
CA ILE A 145 -7.21 -15.76 -6.41
C ILE A 145 -6.19 -14.70 -6.84
N TYR A 146 -4.90 -14.98 -6.68
CA TYR A 146 -3.84 -14.05 -7.04
C TYR A 146 -3.88 -13.73 -8.54
N LYS A 147 -4.03 -14.72 -9.40
CA LYS A 147 -4.13 -14.56 -10.86
C LYS A 147 -5.37 -13.78 -11.26
N LYS A 148 -6.51 -14.01 -10.62
CA LYS A 148 -7.74 -13.24 -10.86
C LYS A 148 -7.53 -11.74 -10.65
N TRP A 149 -6.81 -11.35 -9.60
CA TRP A 149 -6.66 -9.95 -9.23
C TRP A 149 -5.42 -9.27 -9.82
N PHE A 150 -4.34 -10.01 -10.04
CA PHE A 150 -3.05 -9.46 -10.47
C PHE A 150 -2.60 -9.90 -11.87
N GLY A 151 -3.27 -10.90 -12.47
CA GLY A 151 -2.97 -11.41 -13.81
C GLY A 151 -1.73 -12.29 -13.92
N THR A 152 -1.05 -12.58 -12.81
CA THR A 152 0.13 -13.45 -12.77
C THR A 152 0.00 -14.50 -11.67
N GLU A 153 0.88 -15.49 -11.65
CA GLU A 153 1.05 -16.33 -10.47
C GLU A 153 1.75 -15.54 -9.34
N PRO A 154 1.54 -15.89 -8.06
CA PRO A 154 2.32 -15.36 -6.97
C PRO A 154 3.79 -15.78 -7.12
N LYS A 155 4.71 -14.87 -6.72
CA LYS A 155 6.17 -15.11 -6.74
C LYS A 155 6.64 -15.79 -5.47
#